data_AF-A0A7S1M4K1-F1
#
_entry.id   AF-A0A7S1M4K1-F1
#
_cell.length_a   1.000
_cell.length_b   1.000
_cell.length_c   1.000
_cell.angle_alpha   90.00
_cell.angle_beta   90.00
_cell.angle_gamma   90.00
#
_symmetry.space_group_name_H-M   'P 1'
#
loop_
_entity.id
_entity.type
_entity.pdbx_description
1 polymer ?
#
loop_
_entity_poly.entity_id
_entity_poly.type
_entity_poly.pdbx_seq_one_letter_code
_entity_poly.pdbx_strand_id
1 'polypeptide(L)'
;MVEPEYRDSFRGFMAGGDVALIRSIEKFEDREEYGRRQLRDLGFVDGDLILAITEGGETPFVIAAGEEGVKLSPSRKHYFLYCNPDETLCRLAERSKRVIENDRFIKMNLTHGPMGITGSTRMQATTVQLLAAGLAIQHHAKPENIQPSLQRIAKYICDDCRFDELAPFTTAEAALYRAG
;
A
#
# COMPACT_ATOMS: atom_id res chain seq x y z
N MET A 1 -16.23 10.53 13.46
CA MET A 1 -17.24 10.19 12.44
C MET A 1 -16.84 10.90 11.16
N VAL A 2 -16.79 10.20 10.02
CA VAL A 2 -16.46 10.81 8.72
C VAL A 2 -17.63 11.69 8.31
N GLU A 3 -17.36 12.91 7.82
CA GLU A 3 -18.42 13.82 7.35
C GLU A 3 -19.20 13.16 6.19
N PRO A 4 -20.55 13.33 6.12
CA PRO A 4 -21.39 12.61 5.16
C PRO A 4 -20.95 12.72 3.70
N GLU A 5 -20.36 13.85 3.31
CA GLU A 5 -19.82 14.10 1.96
C GLU A 5 -18.66 13.17 1.56
N TYR A 6 -17.92 12.61 2.53
CA TYR A 6 -16.76 11.75 2.26
C TYR A 6 -17.08 10.26 2.42
N ARG A 7 -18.32 9.90 2.78
CA ARG A 7 -18.70 8.53 3.14
C ARG A 7 -18.38 7.51 2.05
N ASP A 8 -18.47 7.91 0.78
CA ASP A 8 -18.19 7.07 -0.39
C ASP A 8 -17.06 7.62 -1.27
N SER A 9 -16.33 8.64 -0.82
CA SER A 9 -15.26 9.27 -1.60
C SER A 9 -13.96 8.46 -1.63
N PHE A 10 -13.88 7.39 -0.82
CA PHE A 10 -12.73 6.50 -0.77
C PHE A 10 -13.19 5.04 -0.68
N ARG A 11 -12.64 4.18 -1.54
CA ARG A 11 -12.94 2.74 -1.57
C ARG A 11 -11.63 1.96 -1.59
N GLY A 12 -11.48 1.04 -0.64
CA GLY A 12 -10.40 0.07 -0.62
C GLY A 12 -10.88 -1.28 -1.14
N PHE A 13 -10.06 -1.95 -1.94
CA PHE A 13 -10.28 -3.35 -2.31
C PHE A 13 -8.93 -4.08 -2.37
N MET A 14 -8.98 -5.40 -2.21
CA MET A 14 -7.79 -6.24 -2.17
C MET A 14 -8.06 -7.60 -2.84
N ALA A 15 -7.00 -8.25 -3.30
CA ALA A 15 -7.08 -9.62 -3.80
C ALA A 15 -7.70 -10.54 -2.73
N GLY A 16 -8.68 -11.35 -3.11
CA GLY A 16 -9.42 -12.23 -2.21
C GLY A 16 -10.61 -11.60 -1.47
N GLY A 17 -10.81 -10.27 -1.56
CA GLY A 17 -11.96 -9.57 -0.98
C GLY A 17 -12.06 -9.71 0.55
N ASP A 18 -13.27 -9.61 1.10
CA ASP A 18 -13.51 -9.61 2.55
C ASP A 18 -12.96 -10.85 3.26
N VAL A 19 -12.94 -12.00 2.59
CA VAL A 19 -12.41 -13.24 3.15
C VAL A 19 -10.91 -13.11 3.44
N ALA A 20 -10.19 -12.31 2.66
CA ALA A 20 -8.77 -12.04 2.83
C ALA A 20 -8.45 -11.23 4.11
N LEU A 21 -9.44 -10.56 4.70
CA LEU A 21 -9.28 -9.86 5.98
C LEU A 21 -9.17 -10.81 7.17
N ILE A 22 -9.76 -12.00 7.05
CA ILE A 22 -9.83 -12.99 8.15
C ILE A 22 -8.76 -14.07 7.96
N ARG A 23 -8.46 -14.44 6.72
CA ARG A 23 -7.46 -15.46 6.39
C ARG A 23 -6.77 -15.13 5.08
N SER A 24 -5.48 -15.44 4.98
CA SER A 24 -4.77 -15.33 3.70
C SER A 24 -5.41 -16.26 2.66
N ILE A 25 -5.54 -15.76 1.42
CA ILE A 25 -6.03 -16.54 0.29
C ILE A 25 -4.96 -16.49 -0.80
N GLU A 26 -4.24 -17.59 -0.94
CA GLU A 26 -3.17 -17.68 -1.93
C GLU A 26 -3.70 -17.61 -3.38
N LYS A 27 -2.82 -17.19 -4.30
CA LYS A 27 -3.01 -17.21 -5.77
C LYS A 27 -4.02 -16.23 -6.33
N PHE A 28 -4.79 -15.52 -5.51
CA PHE A 28 -5.67 -14.45 -6.02
C PHE A 28 -4.88 -13.24 -6.52
N GLU A 29 -3.74 -12.96 -5.89
CA GLU A 29 -2.88 -11.84 -6.26
C GLU A 29 -2.17 -12.03 -7.61
N ASP A 30 -2.06 -13.27 -8.09
CA ASP A 30 -1.48 -13.61 -9.39
C ASP A 30 -2.45 -13.42 -10.57
N ARG A 31 -3.73 -13.13 -10.29
CA ARG A 31 -4.80 -13.09 -11.30
C ARG A 31 -5.08 -11.65 -11.72
N GLU A 32 -4.52 -11.27 -12.86
CA GLU A 32 -4.75 -9.95 -13.46
C GLU A 32 -6.23 -9.70 -13.73
N GLU A 33 -6.97 -10.71 -14.23
CA GLU A 33 -8.39 -10.55 -14.55
C GLU A 33 -9.23 -10.15 -13.33
N TYR A 34 -8.85 -10.58 -12.13
CA TYR A 34 -9.55 -10.24 -10.91
C TYR A 34 -9.33 -8.79 -10.50
N GLY A 35 -8.11 -8.26 -10.68
CA GLY A 35 -7.81 -6.85 -10.41
C GLY A 35 -8.63 -5.92 -11.31
N ARG A 36 -8.65 -6.22 -12.62
CA ARG A 36 -9.45 -5.46 -13.60
C ARG A 36 -10.95 -5.53 -13.30
N ARG A 37 -11.44 -6.75 -13.02
CA ARG A 37 -12.86 -6.99 -12.77
C ARG A 37 -13.34 -6.29 -11.49
N GLN A 38 -12.62 -6.43 -10.38
CA GLN A 38 -13.02 -5.79 -9.13
C GLN A 38 -13.07 -4.26 -9.26
N LEU A 39 -12.12 -3.65 -9.97
CA LEU A 39 -12.17 -2.20 -10.21
C LEU A 39 -13.42 -1.79 -11.01
N ARG A 40 -13.79 -2.55 -12.05
CA ARG A 40 -15.01 -2.30 -12.83
C ARG A 40 -16.28 -2.51 -11.98
N ASP A 41 -16.32 -3.57 -11.18
CA ASP A 41 -17.45 -3.91 -10.33
C ASP A 41 -17.69 -2.83 -9.24
N LEU A 42 -16.64 -2.09 -8.85
CA LEU A 42 -16.75 -0.91 -7.98
C LEU A 42 -17.36 0.33 -8.67
N GLY A 43 -17.60 0.28 -9.98
CA GLY A 43 -18.13 1.40 -10.75
C GLY A 43 -17.11 2.52 -10.99
N PHE A 44 -15.83 2.17 -11.11
CA PHE A 44 -14.77 3.15 -11.40
C PHE A 44 -14.97 3.79 -12.78
N VAL A 45 -14.95 5.11 -12.82
CA VAL A 45 -15.28 5.90 -14.03
C VAL A 45 -14.28 7.03 -14.25
N ASP A 46 -14.41 7.73 -15.38
CA ASP A 46 -13.56 8.87 -15.67
C ASP A 46 -13.72 9.99 -14.64
N GLY A 47 -12.58 10.48 -14.15
CA GLY A 47 -12.51 11.41 -13.04
C GLY A 47 -12.20 10.75 -11.70
N ASP A 48 -12.16 9.43 -11.61
CA ASP A 48 -11.68 8.71 -10.42
C ASP A 48 -10.15 8.57 -10.41
N LEU A 49 -9.60 8.27 -9.23
CA LEU A 49 -8.18 8.08 -9.03
C LEU A 49 -7.93 6.76 -8.30
N ILE A 50 -7.06 5.91 -8.88
CA ILE A 50 -6.58 4.71 -8.23
C ILE A 50 -5.18 4.93 -7.62
N LEU A 51 -5.03 4.47 -6.37
CA LEU A 51 -3.74 4.28 -5.71
C LEU A 51 -3.40 2.79 -5.80
N ALA A 52 -2.57 2.39 -6.76
CA ALA A 52 -2.12 1.01 -6.91
C ALA A 52 -0.94 0.75 -5.96
N ILE A 53 -1.21 0.04 -4.85
CA ILE A 53 -0.25 -0.21 -3.76
C ILE A 53 0.19 -1.67 -3.79
N THR A 54 1.49 -1.90 -3.98
CA THR A 54 2.12 -3.23 -3.92
C THR A 54 3.48 -3.09 -3.27
N GLU A 55 3.82 -3.92 -2.29
CA GLU A 55 5.17 -3.87 -1.71
C GLU A 55 6.24 -4.09 -2.78
N GLY A 56 6.15 -5.22 -3.47
CA GLY A 56 7.18 -5.65 -4.40
C GLY A 56 7.25 -4.81 -5.66
N GLY A 57 6.19 -4.10 -6.02
CA GLY A 57 6.08 -3.44 -7.32
C GLY A 57 5.73 -4.40 -8.46
N GLU A 58 5.34 -5.63 -8.15
CA GLU A 58 5.23 -6.74 -9.10
C GLU A 58 3.89 -7.48 -9.06
N THR A 59 3.02 -7.18 -8.09
CA THR A 59 1.78 -7.95 -7.89
C THR A 59 0.84 -7.82 -9.10
N PRO A 60 0.57 -8.91 -9.87
CA PRO A 60 -0.23 -8.85 -11.09
C PRO A 60 -1.61 -8.25 -10.91
N PHE A 61 -2.32 -8.64 -9.84
CA PHE A 61 -3.63 -8.10 -9.49
C PHE A 61 -3.61 -6.57 -9.38
N VAL A 62 -2.62 -6.03 -8.66
CA VAL A 62 -2.49 -4.58 -8.40
C VAL A 62 -2.14 -3.83 -9.68
N ILE A 63 -1.16 -4.34 -10.44
CA ILE A 63 -0.73 -3.76 -11.71
C ILE A 63 -1.89 -3.72 -12.70
N ALA A 64 -2.61 -4.84 -12.85
CA ALA A 64 -3.74 -4.94 -13.76
C ALA A 64 -4.89 -4.01 -13.37
N ALA A 65 -5.17 -3.86 -12.07
CA ALA A 65 -6.13 -2.87 -11.58
C ALA A 65 -5.68 -1.43 -11.89
N GLY A 66 -4.41 -1.09 -11.65
CA GLY A 66 -3.85 0.22 -12.00
C GLY A 66 -3.98 0.54 -13.50
N GLU A 67 -3.55 -0.39 -14.36
CA GLU A 67 -3.67 -0.25 -15.82
C GLU A 67 -5.13 -0.13 -16.28
N GLU A 68 -6.06 -0.80 -15.59
CA GLU A 68 -7.49 -0.66 -15.86
C GLU A 68 -8.02 0.71 -15.44
N GLY A 69 -7.55 1.24 -14.31
CA GLY A 69 -7.86 2.61 -13.88
C GLY A 69 -7.43 3.65 -14.93
N VAL A 70 -6.23 3.51 -15.50
CA VAL A 70 -5.76 4.37 -16.60
C VAL A 70 -6.71 4.35 -17.80
N LYS A 71 -7.25 3.18 -18.16
CA LYS A 71 -8.18 3.03 -19.29
C LYS A 71 -9.55 3.65 -18.99
N LEU A 72 -10.05 3.45 -17.78
CA LEU A 72 -11.37 3.91 -17.36
C LEU A 72 -11.40 5.40 -17.01
N SER A 73 -10.27 5.97 -16.55
CA SER A 73 -10.15 7.37 -16.16
C SER A 73 -8.97 8.12 -16.81
N PRO A 74 -8.99 8.30 -18.13
CA PRO A 74 -7.95 9.01 -18.88
C PRO A 74 -7.88 10.51 -18.59
N SER A 75 -8.79 11.11 -17.82
CA SER A 75 -8.68 12.51 -17.39
C SER A 75 -7.70 12.72 -16.22
N ARG A 76 -7.30 11.66 -15.50
CA ARG A 76 -6.44 11.75 -14.31
C ARG A 76 -5.16 10.92 -14.41
N LYS A 77 -4.10 11.40 -13.75
CA LYS A 77 -2.96 10.54 -13.41
C LYS A 77 -3.32 9.68 -12.20
N HIS A 78 -2.79 8.47 -12.19
CA HIS A 78 -2.94 7.51 -11.10
C HIS A 78 -1.63 7.33 -10.36
N TYR A 79 -1.62 6.67 -9.21
CA TYR A 79 -0.40 6.50 -8.43
C TYR A 79 -0.02 5.03 -8.33
N PHE A 80 1.28 4.77 -8.36
CA PHE A 80 1.86 3.45 -8.15
C PHE A 80 2.86 3.50 -6.99
N LEU A 81 2.52 2.87 -5.87
CA LEU A 81 3.30 2.86 -4.63
C LEU A 81 3.99 1.49 -4.49
N TYR A 82 5.32 1.51 -4.34
CA TYR A 82 6.15 0.30 -4.24
C TYR A 82 7.47 0.54 -3.50
N CYS A 83 8.11 -0.52 -3.04
CA CYS A 83 9.23 -0.47 -2.10
C CYS A 83 10.55 -1.03 -2.65
N ASN A 84 10.65 -1.22 -3.98
CA ASN A 84 11.87 -1.68 -4.66
C ASN A 84 12.47 -0.61 -5.59
N PRO A 85 13.79 -0.61 -5.84
CA PRO A 85 14.43 0.34 -6.74
C PRO A 85 13.88 0.24 -8.16
N ASP A 86 13.63 1.40 -8.80
CA ASP A 86 13.12 1.49 -10.18
C ASP A 86 13.99 0.67 -11.15
N GLU A 87 15.31 0.85 -11.09
CA GLU A 87 16.25 0.15 -11.97
C GLU A 87 16.14 -1.37 -11.85
N THR A 88 15.92 -1.87 -10.64
CA THR A 88 15.78 -3.32 -10.41
C THR A 88 14.48 -3.84 -11.02
N LEU A 89 13.36 -3.16 -10.74
CA LEU A 89 12.05 -3.55 -11.26
C LEU A 89 11.97 -3.43 -12.78
N CYS A 90 12.40 -2.30 -13.35
CA CYS A 90 12.36 -2.09 -14.80
C CYS A 90 13.28 -3.06 -15.56
N ARG A 91 14.36 -3.54 -14.93
CA ARG A 91 15.28 -4.51 -15.54
C ARG A 91 14.78 -5.96 -15.43
N LEU A 92 14.15 -6.33 -14.32
CA LEU A 92 13.81 -7.73 -14.01
C LEU A 92 12.35 -8.09 -14.28
N ALA A 93 11.44 -7.11 -14.22
CA ALA A 93 10.01 -7.34 -14.28
C ALA A 93 9.35 -6.42 -15.30
N GLU A 94 9.08 -6.96 -16.50
CA GLU A 94 8.41 -6.22 -17.58
C GLU A 94 7.07 -5.62 -17.14
N ARG A 95 6.31 -6.33 -16.30
CA ARG A 95 5.05 -5.83 -15.73
C ARG A 95 5.22 -4.55 -14.89
N SER A 96 6.30 -4.47 -14.12
CA SER A 96 6.61 -3.28 -13.32
C SER A 96 7.05 -2.14 -14.23
N LYS A 97 7.90 -2.45 -15.21
CA LYS A 97 8.35 -1.48 -16.23
C LYS A 97 7.17 -0.80 -16.92
N ARG A 98 6.17 -1.58 -17.37
CA ARG A 98 4.95 -1.05 -18.03
C ARG A 98 4.20 -0.01 -17.20
N VAL A 99 4.27 -0.07 -15.87
CA VAL A 99 3.60 0.87 -14.97
C VAL A 99 4.54 2.02 -14.59
N ILE A 100 5.80 1.72 -14.27
CA ILE A 100 6.79 2.70 -13.81
C ILE A 100 7.19 3.69 -14.90
N GLU A 101 7.29 3.25 -16.16
CA GLU A 101 7.65 4.08 -17.31
C GLU A 101 6.44 4.70 -18.03
N ASN A 102 5.23 4.47 -17.52
CA ASN A 102 4.02 5.00 -18.12
C ASN A 102 3.64 6.36 -17.51
N ASP A 103 3.65 7.41 -18.34
CA ASP A 103 3.38 8.81 -17.94
C ASP A 103 2.00 9.05 -17.32
N ARG A 104 1.08 8.08 -17.46
CA ARG A 104 -0.23 8.09 -16.80
C ARG A 104 -0.15 7.76 -15.30
N PHE A 105 0.98 7.23 -14.84
CA PHE A 105 1.26 7.00 -13.43
C PHE A 105 2.21 8.05 -12.85
N ILE A 106 1.93 8.44 -11.61
CA ILE A 106 2.85 9.11 -10.71
C ILE A 106 3.42 8.02 -9.81
N LYS A 107 4.71 7.72 -9.99
CA LYS A 107 5.41 6.74 -9.16
C LYS A 107 5.72 7.31 -7.78
N MET A 108 5.50 6.47 -6.77
CA MET A 108 5.89 6.72 -5.38
C MET A 108 6.80 5.58 -4.94
N ASN A 109 8.09 5.73 -5.25
CA ASN A 109 9.10 4.77 -4.82
C ASN A 109 9.45 5.02 -3.34
N LEU A 110 9.13 4.04 -2.50
CA LEU A 110 9.30 4.03 -1.06
C LEU A 110 10.38 3.01 -0.64
N THR A 111 11.42 2.83 -1.47
CA THR A 111 12.53 1.91 -1.20
C THR A 111 13.18 2.21 0.15
N HIS A 112 13.21 1.21 1.04
CA HIS A 112 13.74 1.31 2.40
C HIS A 112 14.87 0.30 2.68
N GLY A 113 15.39 -0.37 1.64
CA GLY A 113 16.41 -1.41 1.79
C GLY A 113 15.86 -2.73 2.34
N PRO A 114 16.75 -3.67 2.73
CA PRO A 114 16.37 -5.01 3.15
C PRO A 114 15.42 -5.04 4.36
N MET A 115 14.51 -6.01 4.34
CA MET A 115 13.62 -6.28 5.46
C MET A 115 14.40 -6.82 6.66
N GLY A 116 13.98 -6.47 7.88
CA GLY A 116 14.61 -6.97 9.10
C GLY A 116 14.48 -8.50 9.23
N ILE A 117 13.39 -9.04 8.70
CA ILE A 117 13.20 -10.46 8.44
C ILE A 117 12.98 -10.62 6.94
N THR A 118 13.85 -11.36 6.26
CA THR A 118 13.80 -11.58 4.81
C THR A 118 12.40 -12.02 4.38
N GLY A 119 11.82 -11.30 3.42
CA GLY A 119 10.50 -11.58 2.86
C GLY A 119 9.31 -11.16 3.74
N SER A 120 9.51 -10.66 4.97
CA SER A 120 8.42 -10.26 5.86
C SER A 120 7.89 -8.86 5.56
N THR A 121 7.39 -8.66 4.34
CA THR A 121 6.91 -7.38 3.75
C THR A 121 5.90 -6.63 4.62
N ARG A 122 5.11 -7.35 5.41
CA ARG A 122 4.20 -6.81 6.44
C ARG A 122 4.86 -5.90 7.49
N MET A 123 6.19 -5.89 7.59
CA MET A 123 6.95 -5.05 8.52
C MET A 123 7.23 -3.68 7.90
N GLN A 124 8.48 -3.42 7.47
CA GLN A 124 8.90 -2.09 7.02
C GLN A 124 8.11 -1.58 5.82
N ALA A 125 7.88 -2.41 4.79
CA ALA A 125 7.21 -1.97 3.59
C ALA A 125 5.77 -1.52 3.83
N THR A 126 4.95 -2.37 4.47
CA THR A 126 3.58 -1.99 4.83
C THR A 126 3.54 -0.78 5.74
N THR A 127 4.48 -0.65 6.68
CA THR A 127 4.58 0.53 7.56
C THR A 127 4.81 1.81 6.76
N VAL A 128 5.77 1.81 5.83
CA VAL A 128 6.08 3.00 5.01
C VAL A 128 4.94 3.32 4.03
N GLN A 129 4.33 2.30 3.42
CA GLN A 129 3.17 2.48 2.54
C GLN A 129 1.98 3.08 3.28
N LEU A 130 1.66 2.57 4.47
CA LEU A 130 0.56 3.08 5.29
C LEU A 130 0.85 4.52 5.75
N LEU A 131 2.08 4.82 6.14
CA LEU A 131 2.47 6.17 6.53
C LEU A 131 2.34 7.15 5.35
N ALA A 132 2.83 6.79 4.16
CA ALA A 132 2.78 7.63 2.98
C ALA A 132 1.33 7.86 2.50
N ALA A 133 0.56 6.79 2.30
CA ALA A 133 -0.82 6.89 1.83
C ALA A 133 -1.74 7.51 2.90
N GLY A 134 -1.57 7.09 4.16
CA GLY A 134 -2.37 7.58 5.29
C GLY A 134 -2.19 9.07 5.52
N LEU A 135 -0.96 9.58 5.55
CA LEU A 135 -0.70 11.02 5.69
C LEU A 135 -1.23 11.82 4.50
N ALA A 136 -1.07 11.30 3.28
CA ALA A 136 -1.59 11.96 2.07
C ALA A 136 -3.12 12.08 2.11
N ILE A 137 -3.83 11.02 2.49
CA ILE A 137 -5.29 11.01 2.62
C ILE A 137 -5.73 11.93 3.76
N GLN A 138 -5.11 11.78 4.94
CA GLN A 138 -5.44 12.56 6.14
C GLN A 138 -5.25 14.07 5.92
N HIS A 139 -4.23 14.46 5.17
CA HIS A 139 -3.87 15.86 4.95
C HIS A 139 -4.17 16.35 3.53
N HIS A 140 -5.05 15.67 2.79
CA HIS A 140 -5.36 16.02 1.40
C HIS A 140 -5.80 17.49 1.22
N ALA A 141 -6.55 18.04 2.18
CA ALA A 141 -7.02 19.43 2.16
C ALA A 141 -5.99 20.46 2.66
N LYS A 142 -4.95 20.01 3.39
CA LYS A 142 -3.90 20.86 3.98
C LYS A 142 -2.53 20.17 3.93
N PRO A 143 -1.93 20.01 2.73
CA PRO A 143 -0.69 19.24 2.54
C PRO A 143 0.50 19.75 3.36
N GLU A 144 0.51 21.04 3.73
CA GLU A 144 1.51 21.66 4.60
C GLU A 144 1.61 21.00 5.99
N ASN A 145 0.57 20.26 6.42
CA ASN A 145 0.56 19.53 7.68
C ASN A 145 1.21 18.14 7.62
N ILE A 146 1.54 17.63 6.42
CA ILE A 146 2.18 16.31 6.27
C ILE A 146 3.52 16.29 7.00
N GLN A 147 4.38 17.28 6.75
CA GLN A 147 5.72 17.33 7.33
C GLN A 147 5.70 17.47 8.86
N PRO A 148 4.91 18.38 9.46
CA PRO A 148 4.74 18.42 10.92
C PRO A 148 4.20 17.11 11.52
N SER A 149 3.24 16.45 10.86
CA SER A 149 2.70 15.17 11.34
C SER A 149 3.75 14.06 11.30
N LEU A 150 4.53 13.98 10.22
CA LEU A 150 5.63 13.03 10.10
C LEU A 150 6.69 13.26 11.19
N GLN A 151 7.04 14.52 11.47
CA GLN A 151 7.97 14.86 12.55
C GLN A 151 7.45 14.45 13.93
N ARG A 152 6.15 14.62 14.21
CA ARG A 152 5.54 14.16 15.47
C ARG A 152 5.60 12.64 15.60
N ILE A 153 5.28 11.90 14.53
CA ILE A 153 5.35 10.44 14.52
C ILE A 153 6.80 9.97 14.75
N ALA A 154 7.76 10.57 14.04
CA ALA A 154 9.17 10.25 14.20
C ALA A 154 9.67 10.54 15.63
N LYS A 155 9.28 11.69 16.20
CA LYS A 155 9.60 12.03 17.59
C LYS A 155 9.04 10.99 18.57
N TYR A 156 7.76 10.64 18.44
CA TYR A 156 7.13 9.63 19.29
C TYR A 156 7.84 8.28 19.20
N ILE A 157 8.17 7.84 17.98
CA ILE A 157 8.91 6.61 17.75
C ILE A 157 10.30 6.67 18.42
N CYS A 158 11.06 7.75 18.24
CA CYS A 158 12.42 7.82 18.76
C CYS A 158 12.49 8.02 20.28
N ASP A 159 11.57 8.81 20.83
CA ASP A 159 11.70 9.33 22.20
C ASP A 159 10.80 8.59 23.19
N ASP A 160 9.62 8.12 22.74
CA ASP A 160 8.58 7.58 23.62
C ASP A 160 8.41 6.06 23.49
N CYS A 161 8.81 5.44 22.38
CA CYS A 161 8.74 3.99 22.20
C CYS A 161 9.89 3.26 22.90
N ARG A 162 9.56 2.43 23.88
CA ARG A 162 10.49 1.54 24.59
C ARG A 162 10.77 0.26 23.80
N PHE A 163 11.50 0.38 22.69
CA PHE A 163 11.86 -0.77 21.85
C PHE A 163 12.69 -1.82 22.59
N ASP A 164 13.45 -1.41 23.62
CA ASP A 164 14.20 -2.28 24.51
C ASP A 164 13.31 -3.26 25.29
N GLU A 165 12.06 -2.88 25.57
CA GLU A 165 11.10 -3.71 26.31
C GLU A 165 10.31 -4.68 25.42
N LEU A 166 10.33 -4.49 24.08
CA LEU A 166 9.56 -5.33 23.16
C LEU A 166 10.03 -6.78 23.11
N ALA A 167 11.34 -7.02 23.12
CA ALA A 167 11.88 -8.38 23.07
C ALA A 167 11.56 -9.18 24.36
N PRO A 168 11.76 -8.62 25.57
CA PRO A 168 11.28 -9.22 26.81
C PRO A 168 9.76 -9.46 26.80
N PHE A 169 8.97 -8.47 26.38
CA PHE A 169 7.52 -8.58 26.28
C PHE A 169 7.07 -9.72 25.36
N THR A 170 7.62 -9.77 24.14
CA THR A 170 7.31 -10.82 23.15
C THR A 170 7.66 -12.22 23.68
N THR A 171 8.77 -12.32 24.42
CA THR A 171 9.18 -13.58 25.05
C THR A 171 8.20 -14.01 26.15
N ALA A 172 7.77 -13.07 26.99
CA ALA A 172 6.78 -13.32 28.04
C ALA A 172 5.41 -13.71 27.45
N GLU A 173 4.94 -12.98 26.44
CA GLU A 173 3.72 -13.28 25.71
C GLU A 173 3.76 -14.68 25.08
N ALA A 174 4.85 -15.02 24.38
CA ALA A 174 5.02 -16.35 23.80
C ALA A 174 5.07 -17.48 24.85
N ALA A 175 5.56 -17.19 26.06
CA ALA A 175 5.52 -18.15 27.17
C ALA A 175 4.09 -18.39 27.66
N LEU A 176 3.25 -17.34 27.74
CA LEU A 176 1.83 -17.46 28.10
C LEU A 176 1.09 -18.34 27.09
N TYR A 177 1.26 -18.11 25.78
CA TYR A 177 0.63 -18.96 24.75
C TYR A 177 1.04 -20.43 24.81
N ARG A 178 2.27 -20.73 25.26
CA ARG A 178 2.73 -22.11 25.45
C ARG A 178 2.15 -22.76 26.71
N ALA A 179 1.74 -21.96 27.70
CA ALA A 179 1.24 -22.46 28.97
C ALA A 179 -0.26 -22.85 28.94
N GLY A 180 -1.00 -22.42 27.91
CA GLY A 180 -2.44 -22.66 27.78
C GLY A 180 -3.26 -21.47 28.21
#